data_AF-Q400S4-F1
#
_entry.id   AF-Q400S4-F1
#
_cell.length_a   1.000
_cell.length_b   1.000
_cell.length_c   1.000
_cell.angle_alpha   90.00
_cell.angle_beta   90.00
_cell.angle_gamma   90.00
#
_symmetry.space_group_name_H-M   'P 1'
#
loop_
_entity.id
_entity.type
_entity.pdbx_description
1 polymer ?
#
loop_
_entity_poly.entity_id
_entity_poly.type
_entity_poly.pdbx_seq_one_letter_code
_entity_poly.pdbx_strand_id
1 'polypeptide(L)' 'TSHRFVSQRVAEIIGKPMSELKIITCHLGNGSSIAAIEYGKVQDTTMGFTPLEGLI' A
#
# COMPACT_ATOMS: atom_id res chain seq x y z
N THR A 1 -4.34 7.34 2.51
CA THR A 1 -3.68 7.79 3.76
C THR A 1 -2.99 6.67 4.50
N SER A 2 -3.64 5.51 4.73
CA SER A 2 -3.02 4.34 5.39
C SER A 2 -1.85 3.72 4.58
N HIS A 3 -2.09 3.24 3.35
CA HIS A 3 -1.02 2.62 2.51
C HIS A 3 0.22 3.51 2.36
N ARG A 4 0.02 4.82 2.12
CA ARG A 4 1.10 5.80 2.04
C ARG A 4 1.93 5.84 3.33
N PHE A 5 1.28 5.96 4.48
CA PHE A 5 1.97 6.02 5.77
C PHE A 5 2.77 4.74 6.04
N VAL A 6 2.16 3.57 5.86
CA VAL A 6 2.80 2.29 6.18
C VAL A 6 3.98 2.01 5.24
N SER A 7 3.85 2.31 3.94
CA SER A 7 4.93 2.14 2.97
C SER A 7 6.16 3.00 3.29
N GLN A 8 5.95 4.27 3.67
CA GLN A 8 7.03 5.16 4.11
C GLN A 8 7.66 4.67 5.41
N ARG A 9 6.85 4.23 6.37
CA ARG A 9 7.36 3.73 7.66
C ARG A 9 8.21 2.47 7.49
N VAL A 10 7.84 1.58 6.58
CA VAL A 10 8.63 0.39 6.25
C VAL A 10 9.98 0.77 5.63
N ALA A 11 10.02 1.77 4.76
CA ALA A 11 11.27 2.25 4.16
C ALA A 11 12.24 2.81 5.23
N GLU A 12 11.73 3.55 6.21
CA GLU A 12 12.50 4.02 7.36
C GLU A 12 13.04 2.86 8.21
N ILE A 13 12.20 1.86 8.50
CA ILE A 13 12.57 0.69 9.34
C ILE A 13 13.65 -0.15 8.65
N ILE A 14 13.52 -0.36 7.33
CA ILE A 14 14.48 -1.13 6.53
C ILE A 14 15.75 -0.31 6.23
N GLY A 15 15.71 1.02 6.38
CA GLY A 15 16.83 1.90 6.11
C GLY A 15 17.15 2.03 4.62
N LYS A 16 16.14 1.91 3.74
CA LYS A 16 16.28 2.02 2.29
C LYS A 16 15.36 3.10 1.73
N PRO A 17 15.78 3.85 0.70
CA PRO A 17 14.90 4.82 0.07
C PRO A 17 13.75 4.11 -0.66
N MET A 18 12.58 4.77 -0.71
CA MET A 18 11.39 4.25 -1.42
C MET A 18 11.66 3.92 -2.88
N SER A 19 12.63 4.60 -3.53
CA SER A 19 13.05 4.36 -4.91
C SER A 19 13.71 3.02 -5.17
N GLU A 20 14.05 2.26 -4.11
CA GLU A 20 14.65 0.93 -4.21
C GLU A 20 13.70 -0.18 -3.75
N LEU A 21 12.48 0.17 -3.32
CA LEU A 21 11.56 -0.76 -2.68
C LEU A 21 10.36 -1.09 -3.57
N LYS A 22 10.00 -2.37 -3.55
CA LYS A 22 8.72 -2.88 -4.02
C LYS A 22 7.96 -3.41 -2.81
N ILE A 23 6.79 -2.85 -2.55
CA ILE A 23 6.04 -3.04 -1.31
C ILE A 23 4.60 -3.41 -1.66
N ILE A 24 4.12 -4.49 -1.06
CA ILE A 24 2.68 -4.78 -0.99
C ILE A 24 2.20 -4.37 0.39
N THR A 25 1.16 -3.54 0.44
CA THR A 25 0.58 -3.07 1.71
C THR A 25 -0.83 -3.63 1.85
N CYS A 26 -1.12 -4.27 2.98
CA CYS A 26 -2.43 -4.84 3.28
C CYS A 26 -3.08 -4.04 4.42
N HIS A 27 -4.13 -3.29 4.10
CA HIS A 27 -4.98 -2.65 5.10
C HIS A 27 -6.17 -3.57 5.39
N LEU A 28 -6.23 -4.12 6.61
CA LEU A 28 -7.25 -5.07 7.03
C LEU A 28 -8.07 -4.47 8.17
N GLY A 29 -9.32 -4.10 7.87
CA GLY A 29 -10.25 -3.46 8.79
C GLY A 29 -11.67 -3.43 8.23
N ASN A 30 -12.53 -2.55 8.76
CA ASN A 30 -13.94 -2.44 8.33
C ASN A 30 -14.11 -2.10 6.84
N GLY A 31 -13.08 -1.55 6.20
CA GLY A 31 -12.92 -1.52 4.75
C GLY A 31 -11.51 -1.97 4.43
N SER A 32 -11.36 -3.12 3.76
CA SER A 32 -10.06 -3.75 3.54
C SER A 32 -9.57 -3.57 2.11
N SER A 33 -8.28 -3.32 1.94
CA SER A 33 -7.66 -3.19 0.62
C SER A 33 -6.18 -3.56 0.62
N ILE A 34 -5.69 -3.94 -0.55
CA ILE A 34 -4.26 -4.18 -0.80
C ILE A 34 -3.81 -3.22 -1.88
N ALA A 35 -2.63 -2.61 -1.70
CA ALA A 35 -2.01 -1.76 -2.72
C ALA A 35 -0.60 -2.25 -3.05
N ALA A 36 -0.32 -2.35 -4.34
CA ALA A 36 1.00 -2.62 -4.90
C ALA A 36 1.74 -1.28 -5.13
N ILE A 37 2.89 -1.13 -4.50
CA ILE A 37 3.69 0.08 -4.52
C ILE A 37 5.07 -0.26 -5.07
N GLU A 38 5.43 0.34 -6.18
CA GLU A 38 6.72 0.15 -6.83
C GLU A 38 7.44 1.50 -6.89
N TYR A 39 8.65 1.56 -6.32
CA TYR A 39 9.52 2.73 -6.31
C TYR A 39 8.82 4.00 -5.81
N GLY A 40 7.98 3.86 -4.78
CA GLY A 40 7.22 4.96 -4.18
C GLY A 40 5.93 5.35 -4.89
N LYS A 41 5.56 4.68 -5.98
CA LYS A 41 4.31 4.91 -6.71
C LYS A 41 3.37 3.72 -6.60
N VAL A 42 2.09 3.98 -6.37
CA VAL A 42 1.05 2.95 -6.41
C VAL A 42 0.85 2.54 -7.85
N GLN A 43 1.02 1.25 -8.15
CA GLN A 43 0.78 0.68 -9.48
C GLN A 43 -0.64 0.13 -9.58
N ASP A 44 -1.13 -0.47 -8.49
CA ASP A 44 -2.46 -1.06 -8.45
C ASP A 44 -3.00 -1.12 -7.03
N THR A 45 -4.32 -1.24 -6.91
CA THR A 45 -5.04 -1.40 -5.65
C THR A 45 -6.27 -2.27 -5.84
N THR A 46 -6.64 -3.04 -4.83
CA THR A 46 -7.81 -3.91 -4.90
C THR A 46 -9.13 -3.15 -4.84
N MET A 47 -9.12 -1.89 -4.36
CA MET A 47 -10.32 -1.05 -4.38
C MET A 47 -10.58 -0.49 -5.77
N GLY A 48 -11.83 -0.57 -6.20
CA GLY A 48 -12.28 0.01 -7.46
C GLY A 48 -12.84 1.41 -7.32
N PHE A 49 -13.87 1.72 -8.11
CA PHE A 49 -14.54 3.03 -8.07
C PHE A 49 -15.19 3.33 -6.71
N THR A 50 -15.66 2.29 -6.02
CA THR A 50 -16.19 2.37 -4.66
C THR A 50 -15.42 1.43 -3.75
N PRO A 51 -15.44 1.65 -2.42
CA PRO A 51 -14.78 0.76 -1.46
C PRO A 51 -15.38 -0.66 -1.35
N LEU A 52 -16.47 -0.96 -2.06
CA LEU A 52 -17.12 -2.28 -2.05
C LEU A 52 -16.30 -3.32 -2.84
N GLU A 53 -15.59 -2.87 -3.87
CA GLU A 53 -14.68 -3.74 -4.62
C GLU A 53 -13.39 -3.94 -3.81
N GLY A 54 -12.90 -5.17 -3.75
CA GLY A 54 -11.68 -5.50 -3.03
C GLY A 54 -11.79 -6.79 -2.25
N LEU A 55 -11.44 -6.72 -0.96
CA LEU A 55 -11.30 -7.89 -0.08
C LEU A 55 -12.63 -8.28 0.59
N ILE A 56 -12.82 -9.58 0.84
CA ILE A 56 -13.95 -10.19 1.57
C ILE A 56 -13.67 -10.20 3.08
#